data_AF-A0A842PCF2-F1
#
_entry.id   AF-A0A842PCF2-F1
#
_cell.length_a   1.000
_cell.length_b   1.000
_cell.length_c   1.000
_cell.angle_alpha   90.00
_cell.angle_beta   90.00
_cell.angle_gamma   90.00
#
_symmetry.space_group_name_H-M   'P 1'
#
loop_
_entity.id
_entity.type
_entity.pdbx_description
1 polymer ?
#
loop_
_entity_poly.entity_id
_entity_poly.type
_entity_poly.pdbx_seq_one_letter_code
_entity_poly.pdbx_strand_id
1 'polypeptide(L)'
;MELKSEKSIKDYLEKLPDDTIIKYYLDVEYSPFPVLVIEEYTRRFKRKTKNEIIKDLKLQSRLAKKKTKELGSMAKKQKLVDDVTRQKSEEIIKHAKKRGYEISEQIASKGKILGSTLKKKTKSKLRSSSNKDLDLLKKLGDLQKAGIITKKEFEEKKKKILSKI
;
A
#
# COMPACT_ATOMS: atom_id res chain seq x y z
N MET A 1 -2.36 -9.47 33.54
CA MET A 1 -1.02 -9.21 32.99
C MET A 1 -0.62 -10.42 32.17
N GLU A 2 -0.56 -10.33 30.84
CA GLU A 2 0.09 -11.38 30.04
C GLU A 2 1.61 -11.21 30.20
N LEU A 3 2.28 -12.22 30.74
CA LEU A 3 3.74 -12.22 30.86
C LEU A 3 4.32 -12.36 29.45
N LYS A 4 5.29 -11.50 29.08
CA LYS A 4 5.95 -11.54 27.76
C LYS A 4 6.53 -12.93 27.41
N SER A 5 6.87 -13.72 28.44
CA SER A 5 7.33 -15.10 28.32
C SER A 5 6.24 -16.06 27.85
N GLU A 6 5.01 -15.92 28.33
CA GLU A 6 3.89 -16.81 27.98
C GLU A 6 3.57 -16.74 26.48
N LYS A 7 3.52 -15.50 25.94
CA LYS A 7 3.30 -15.28 24.51
C LYS A 7 4.40 -15.91 23.65
N SER A 8 5.66 -15.77 24.08
CA SER A 8 6.80 -16.36 23.38
C SER A 8 6.75 -17.90 23.37
N ILE A 9 6.28 -18.50 24.45
CA ILE A 9 6.11 -19.96 24.56
C ILE A 9 4.93 -20.43 23.70
N LYS A 10 3.81 -19.70 23.69
CA LYS A 10 2.68 -19.98 22.80
C LYS A 10 3.14 -19.95 21.34
N ASP A 11 3.77 -18.86 20.90
CA ASP A 11 4.30 -18.73 19.53
C ASP A 11 5.29 -19.85 19.15
N TYR A 12 6.07 -20.33 20.12
CA TYR A 12 6.95 -21.49 19.92
C TYR A 12 6.15 -22.78 19.72
N LEU A 13 5.22 -23.07 20.62
CA LEU A 13 4.35 -24.25 20.53
C LEU A 13 3.51 -24.25 19.25
N GLU A 14 3.09 -23.08 18.73
CA GLU A 14 2.37 -22.97 17.45
C GLU A 14 3.20 -23.39 16.23
N LYS A 15 4.51 -23.17 16.27
CA LYS A 15 5.40 -23.49 15.14
C LYS A 15 5.82 -24.94 15.10
N LEU A 16 5.62 -25.69 16.19
CA LEU A 16 6.04 -27.08 16.27
C LEU A 16 5.20 -28.02 15.41
N PRO A 17 5.79 -29.10 14.90
CA PRO A 17 5.06 -30.19 14.23
C PRO A 17 4.05 -30.86 15.16
N ASP A 18 2.97 -31.36 14.57
CA ASP A 18 1.88 -32.04 15.30
C ASP A 18 2.39 -33.24 16.10
N ASP A 19 3.30 -34.06 15.54
CA ASP A 19 3.90 -35.21 16.22
C ASP A 19 4.65 -34.81 17.51
N THR A 20 5.32 -33.66 17.48
CA THR A 20 6.06 -33.15 18.64
C THR A 20 5.12 -32.66 19.74
N ILE A 21 4.02 -32.01 19.36
CA ILE A 21 2.98 -31.57 20.31
C ILE A 21 2.29 -32.78 20.96
N ILE A 22 2.04 -33.85 20.20
CA ILE A 22 1.51 -35.11 20.75
C ILE A 22 2.47 -35.68 21.80
N LYS A 23 3.77 -35.75 21.50
CA LYS A 23 4.78 -36.24 22.45
C LYS A 23 4.83 -35.40 23.73
N TYR A 24 4.84 -34.08 23.60
CA TYR A 24 4.83 -33.18 24.77
C TYR A 24 3.56 -33.28 25.60
N TYR A 25 2.42 -33.58 24.98
CA TYR A 25 1.19 -33.83 25.69
C TYR A 25 1.19 -35.18 26.44
N LEU A 26 1.79 -36.23 25.85
CA LEU A 26 1.94 -37.53 26.53
C LEU A 26 2.85 -37.41 27.75
N ASP A 27 3.94 -36.63 27.64
CA ASP A 27 4.90 -36.38 28.72
C ASP A 27 4.60 -35.07 29.48
N VAL A 28 3.34 -34.62 29.51
CA VAL A 28 2.97 -33.29 30.02
C VAL A 28 3.33 -33.09 31.50
N GLU A 29 3.37 -34.17 32.27
CA GLU A 29 3.77 -34.17 33.68
C GLU A 29 5.21 -33.70 33.89
N TYR A 30 6.07 -33.84 32.86
CA TYR A 30 7.47 -33.43 32.86
C TYR A 30 7.69 -32.09 32.16
N SER A 31 6.63 -31.46 31.63
CA SER A 31 6.72 -30.16 30.96
C SER A 31 6.80 -29.03 31.99
N PRO A 32 7.71 -28.04 31.80
CA PRO A 32 7.72 -26.82 32.61
C PRO A 32 6.45 -25.97 32.46
N PHE A 33 5.70 -26.17 31.36
CA PHE A 33 4.50 -25.38 31.03
C PHE A 33 3.34 -26.31 30.63
N PRO A 34 2.82 -27.13 31.57
CA PRO A 34 1.85 -28.18 31.25
C PRO A 34 0.52 -27.60 30.73
N VAL A 35 0.05 -26.50 31.31
CA VAL A 35 -1.20 -25.83 30.91
C VAL A 35 -1.14 -25.37 29.45
N LEU A 36 -0.04 -24.73 29.04
CA LEU A 36 0.13 -24.23 27.67
C LEU A 36 0.20 -25.36 26.64
N VAL A 37 0.84 -26.48 27.00
CA VAL A 37 0.90 -27.67 26.14
C VAL A 37 -0.49 -28.29 25.98
N ILE A 38 -1.28 -28.38 27.06
CA ILE A 38 -2.66 -28.90 27.02
C ILE A 38 -3.56 -27.99 26.18
N GLU A 39 -3.45 -26.67 26.34
CA GLU A 39 -4.21 -25.71 25.53
C GLU A 39 -3.90 -25.85 24.04
N GLU A 40 -2.62 -25.90 23.66
CA GLU A 40 -2.22 -26.05 22.26
C GLU A 40 -2.60 -27.41 21.67
N TYR A 41 -2.44 -28.49 22.44
CA TYR A 41 -2.88 -29.83 22.03
C TYR A 41 -4.40 -29.88 21.82
N THR A 42 -5.17 -29.38 22.78
CA THR A 42 -6.64 -29.37 22.69
C THR A 42 -7.13 -28.47 21.56
N ARG A 43 -6.43 -27.37 21.24
CA ARG A 43 -6.73 -26.51 20.10
C ARG A 43 -6.51 -27.23 18.76
N ARG A 44 -5.37 -27.91 18.59
CA ARG A 44 -5.00 -28.60 17.33
C ARG A 44 -5.81 -29.87 17.10
N PHE A 45 -5.97 -30.68 18.14
CA PHE A 45 -6.58 -32.01 18.07
C PHE A 45 -8.00 -32.02 18.62
N LYS A 46 -8.65 -30.85 18.72
CA LYS A 46 -10.08 -30.76 19.06
C LYS A 46 -10.85 -31.68 18.12
N ARG A 47 -11.50 -32.69 18.67
CA ARG A 47 -12.34 -33.60 17.88
C ARG A 47 -13.42 -32.75 17.20
N LYS A 48 -13.33 -32.65 15.87
CA LYS A 48 -14.39 -32.03 15.07
C LYS A 48 -15.70 -32.74 15.38
N THR A 49 -16.77 -31.97 15.50
CA THR A 49 -18.10 -32.57 15.69
C THR A 49 -18.45 -33.41 14.47
N LYS A 50 -19.31 -34.44 14.64
CA LYS A 50 -19.78 -35.28 13.52
C LYS A 50 -20.32 -34.43 12.36
N ASN A 51 -20.97 -33.31 12.67
CA ASN A 51 -21.51 -32.37 11.68
C ASN A 51 -20.42 -31.64 10.90
N GLU A 52 -19.36 -31.19 11.57
CA GLU A 52 -18.20 -30.56 10.92
C GLU A 52 -17.47 -31.55 10.00
N ILE A 53 -17.28 -32.79 10.47
CA ILE A 53 -16.67 -33.86 9.66
C ILE A 53 -17.50 -34.11 8.40
N ILE A 54 -18.82 -34.24 8.53
CA ILE A 54 -19.72 -34.45 7.38
C ILE A 54 -19.68 -33.25 6.43
N LYS A 55 -19.64 -32.01 6.96
CA LYS A 55 -19.56 -30.78 6.15
C LYS A 55 -18.26 -30.73 5.36
N ASP A 56 -17.14 -31.02 5.99
CA ASP A 56 -15.83 -31.07 5.34
C ASP A 56 -15.80 -32.17 4.28
N LEU A 57 -16.31 -33.37 4.58
CA LEU A 57 -16.38 -34.47 3.62
C LEU A 57 -17.25 -34.11 2.40
N LYS A 58 -18.40 -33.46 2.61
CA LYS A 58 -19.24 -32.95 1.52
C LYS A 58 -18.53 -31.87 0.70
N LEU A 59 -17.75 -30.99 1.33
CA LEU A 59 -16.95 -29.99 0.64
C LEU A 59 -15.87 -30.64 -0.22
N GLN A 60 -15.09 -31.55 0.36
CA GLN A 60 -13.99 -32.23 -0.33
C GLN A 60 -14.49 -33.09 -1.49
N SER A 61 -15.56 -33.86 -1.30
CA SER A 61 -16.20 -34.63 -2.38
C SER A 61 -16.69 -33.74 -3.52
N ARG A 62 -17.28 -32.57 -3.21
CA ARG A 62 -17.69 -31.59 -4.22
C ARG A 62 -16.49 -31.02 -4.99
N LEU A 63 -15.41 -30.68 -4.29
CA LEU A 63 -14.18 -30.16 -4.91
C LEU A 63 -13.52 -31.22 -5.80
N ALA A 64 -13.43 -32.46 -5.33
CA ALA A 64 -12.91 -33.59 -6.10
C ALA A 64 -13.75 -33.79 -7.38
N LYS A 65 -15.08 -33.86 -7.25
CA LYS A 65 -15.99 -33.98 -8.41
C LYS A 65 -15.80 -32.84 -9.42
N LYS A 66 -15.62 -31.60 -8.94
CA LYS A 66 -15.36 -30.44 -9.81
C LYS A 66 -14.04 -30.59 -10.55
N LYS A 67 -12.95 -30.93 -9.86
CA LYS A 67 -11.62 -31.16 -10.47
C LYS A 67 -11.66 -32.29 -11.49
N THR A 68 -12.32 -33.41 -11.18
CA THR A 68 -12.48 -34.54 -12.12
C THR A 68 -13.25 -34.12 -13.37
N LYS A 69 -14.31 -33.31 -13.23
CA LYS A 69 -15.07 -32.79 -14.39
C LYS A 69 -14.22 -31.86 -15.25
N GLU A 70 -13.44 -30.97 -14.62
CA GLU A 70 -12.51 -30.07 -15.31
C GLU A 70 -11.45 -30.87 -16.08
N LEU A 71 -10.78 -31.82 -15.43
CA LEU A 71 -9.83 -32.75 -16.06
C LEU A 71 -10.46 -33.52 -17.22
N GLY A 72 -11.66 -34.09 -17.02
CA GLY A 72 -12.38 -34.78 -18.08
C GLY A 72 -12.72 -33.88 -19.27
N SER A 73 -13.08 -32.61 -19.01
CA SER A 73 -13.33 -31.63 -20.08
C SER A 73 -12.06 -31.22 -20.83
N MET A 74 -10.91 -31.17 -20.16
CA MET A 74 -9.60 -30.91 -20.78
C MET A 74 -9.17 -32.10 -21.63
N ALA A 75 -9.30 -33.31 -21.11
CA ALA A 75 -8.99 -34.55 -21.84
C ALA A 75 -9.85 -34.69 -23.11
N LYS A 76 -11.16 -34.43 -23.03
CA LYS A 76 -12.06 -34.41 -24.20
C LYS A 76 -11.64 -33.41 -25.27
N LYS A 77 -11.05 -32.28 -24.86
CA LYS A 77 -10.55 -31.23 -25.76
C LYS A 77 -9.10 -31.45 -26.19
N GLN A 78 -8.47 -32.56 -25.76
CA GLN A 78 -7.05 -32.85 -25.97
C GLN A 78 -6.12 -31.69 -25.57
N LYS A 79 -6.53 -30.89 -24.58
CA LYS A 79 -5.72 -29.77 -24.09
C LYS A 79 -4.68 -30.29 -23.11
N LEU A 80 -3.41 -29.96 -23.35
CA LEU A 80 -2.36 -30.16 -22.37
C LEU A 80 -2.54 -29.20 -21.20
N VAL A 81 -2.13 -29.65 -20.01
CA VAL A 81 -2.15 -28.83 -18.79
C VAL A 81 -1.31 -27.55 -19.00
N ASP A 82 -0.20 -27.68 -19.72
CA ASP A 82 0.72 -26.58 -20.04
C ASP A 82 0.07 -25.50 -20.91
N ASP A 83 -0.77 -25.87 -21.86
CA ASP A 83 -1.50 -24.89 -22.67
C ASP A 83 -2.54 -24.12 -21.85
N VAL A 84 -3.21 -24.80 -20.91
CA VAL A 84 -4.20 -24.16 -20.02
C VAL A 84 -3.52 -23.24 -19.02
N THR A 85 -2.36 -23.62 -18.49
CA THR A 85 -1.59 -22.77 -17.58
C THR A 85 -1.02 -21.55 -18.32
N ARG A 86 -0.49 -21.74 -19.53
CA ARG A 86 -0.05 -20.65 -20.41
C ARG A 86 -1.17 -19.68 -20.73
N GLN A 87 -2.34 -20.17 -21.18
CA GLN A 87 -3.52 -19.34 -21.45
C GLN A 87 -3.93 -18.50 -20.23
N LYS A 88 -4.02 -19.11 -19.04
CA LYS A 88 -4.32 -18.38 -17.81
C LYS A 88 -3.26 -17.33 -17.46
N SER A 89 -1.99 -17.66 -17.64
CA SER A 89 -0.90 -16.70 -17.40
C SER A 89 -0.99 -15.49 -18.34
N GLU A 90 -1.31 -15.70 -19.62
CA GLU A 90 -1.50 -14.65 -20.61
C GLU A 90 -2.70 -13.75 -20.26
N GLU A 91 -3.81 -14.34 -19.82
CA GLU A 91 -4.99 -13.61 -19.33
C GLU A 91 -4.66 -12.72 -18.13
N ILE A 92 -3.91 -13.24 -17.16
CA ILE A 92 -3.46 -12.49 -15.98
C ILE A 92 -2.56 -11.31 -16.41
N ILE A 93 -1.60 -11.55 -17.31
CA ILE A 93 -0.71 -10.51 -17.83
C ILE A 93 -1.52 -9.44 -18.57
N LYS A 94 -2.48 -9.84 -19.41
CA LYS A 94 -3.33 -8.91 -20.16
C LYS A 94 -4.18 -8.05 -19.23
N HIS A 95 -4.77 -8.64 -18.19
CA HIS A 95 -5.53 -7.91 -17.19
C HIS A 95 -4.65 -6.91 -16.42
N ALA A 96 -3.45 -7.33 -16.01
CA ALA A 96 -2.49 -6.46 -15.32
C ALA A 96 -2.07 -5.28 -16.21
N LYS A 97 -1.76 -5.51 -17.49
CA LYS A 97 -1.43 -4.44 -18.45
C LYS A 97 -2.57 -3.43 -18.60
N LYS A 98 -3.81 -3.92 -18.74
CA LYS A 98 -5.00 -3.05 -18.85
C LYS A 98 -5.15 -2.16 -17.62
N ARG A 99 -5.06 -2.74 -16.42
CA ARG A 99 -5.11 -1.98 -15.16
C ARG A 99 -3.96 -0.99 -15.03
N GLY A 100 -2.76 -1.39 -15.42
CA GLY A 100 -1.59 -0.50 -15.43
C GLY A 100 -1.81 0.72 -16.33
N TYR A 101 -2.37 0.52 -17.52
CA TYR A 101 -2.71 1.61 -18.44
C TYR A 101 -3.76 2.56 -17.83
N GLU A 102 -4.88 2.03 -17.32
CA GLU A 102 -5.93 2.82 -16.65
C GLU A 102 -5.37 3.70 -15.52
N ILE A 103 -4.52 3.13 -14.67
CA ILE A 103 -3.86 3.85 -13.57
C ILE A 103 -2.92 4.92 -14.12
N SER A 104 -2.13 4.60 -15.15
CA SER A 104 -1.19 5.55 -15.75
C SER A 104 -1.90 6.77 -16.36
N GLU A 105 -3.07 6.56 -16.98
CA GLU A 105 -3.88 7.62 -17.57
C GLU A 105 -4.49 8.54 -16.48
N GLN A 106 -4.95 7.94 -15.37
CA GLN A 106 -5.41 8.68 -14.20
C GLN A 106 -4.29 9.52 -13.57
N ILE A 107 -3.07 8.98 -13.49
CA ILE A 107 -1.91 9.71 -12.98
C ILE A 107 -1.54 10.86 -13.92
N ALA A 108 -1.50 10.61 -15.23
CA ALA A 108 -1.15 11.62 -16.22
C ALA A 108 -2.16 12.79 -16.23
N SER A 109 -3.46 12.51 -16.15
CA SER A 109 -4.50 13.53 -16.08
C SER A 109 -4.40 14.37 -14.79
N LYS A 110 -4.23 13.73 -13.63
CA LYS A 110 -4.00 14.43 -12.35
C LYS A 110 -2.71 15.26 -12.38
N GLY A 111 -1.64 14.71 -12.95
CA GLY A 111 -0.35 15.40 -13.13
C GLY A 111 -0.47 16.67 -13.97
N LYS A 112 -1.22 16.63 -15.07
CA LYS A 112 -1.50 17.82 -15.90
C LYS A 112 -2.23 18.91 -15.11
N ILE A 113 -3.25 18.54 -14.33
CA ILE A 113 -4.02 19.47 -13.50
C ILE A 113 -3.10 20.12 -12.45
N LEU A 114 -2.33 19.32 -11.71
CA LEU A 114 -1.38 19.80 -10.71
C LEU A 114 -0.33 20.72 -11.33
N GLY A 115 0.28 20.33 -12.45
CA GLY A 115 1.26 21.16 -13.15
C GLY A 115 0.69 22.52 -13.60
N SER A 116 -0.56 22.54 -14.09
CA SER A 116 -1.21 23.78 -14.48
C SER A 116 -1.51 24.71 -13.30
N THR A 117 -1.96 24.15 -12.16
CA THR A 117 -2.23 24.92 -10.94
C THR A 117 -0.94 25.48 -10.33
N LEU A 118 0.14 24.70 -10.35
CA LEU A 118 1.46 25.17 -9.91
C LEU A 118 1.96 26.32 -10.79
N LYS A 119 1.93 26.17 -12.12
CA LYS A 119 2.31 27.23 -13.07
C LYS A 119 1.50 28.51 -12.88
N LYS A 120 0.18 28.40 -12.67
CA LYS A 120 -0.68 29.56 -12.38
C LYS A 120 -0.31 30.25 -11.07
N LYS A 121 -0.09 29.51 -9.98
CA LYS A 121 0.33 30.06 -8.68
C LYS A 121 1.70 30.74 -8.77
N THR A 122 2.66 30.17 -9.47
CA THR A 122 3.99 30.78 -9.63
C THR A 122 3.89 32.08 -10.46
N LYS A 123 3.12 32.08 -11.56
CA LYS A 123 2.93 33.26 -12.41
C LYS A 123 2.18 34.40 -11.70
N SER A 124 1.19 34.08 -10.86
CA SER A 124 0.47 35.11 -10.07
C SER A 124 1.33 35.67 -8.94
N LYS A 125 2.16 34.84 -8.30
CA LYS A 125 3.12 35.30 -7.30
C LYS A 125 4.16 36.25 -7.91
N LEU A 126 4.69 35.94 -9.09
CA LEU A 126 5.65 36.81 -9.79
C LEU A 126 5.05 38.16 -10.21
N ARG A 127 3.80 38.18 -10.68
CA ARG A 127 3.11 39.43 -11.09
C ARG A 127 2.75 40.35 -9.93
N SER A 128 2.47 39.79 -8.74
CA SER A 128 2.04 40.58 -7.59
C SER A 128 3.20 41.22 -6.83
N SER A 129 4.40 40.64 -6.85
CA SER A 129 5.62 41.32 -6.40
C SER A 129 6.03 42.41 -7.40
N SER A 130 6.11 42.08 -8.69
CA SER A 130 6.55 43.04 -9.71
C SER A 130 5.70 44.31 -9.76
N ASN A 131 4.38 44.23 -9.69
CA ASN A 131 3.52 45.42 -9.76
C ASN A 131 3.67 46.32 -8.53
N LYS A 132 3.79 45.73 -7.33
CA LYS A 132 3.96 46.51 -6.10
C LYS A 132 5.34 47.19 -6.07
N ASP A 133 6.37 46.47 -6.49
CA ASP A 133 7.73 47.00 -6.51
C ASP A 133 7.90 48.07 -7.61
N LEU A 134 7.22 47.94 -8.75
CA LEU A 134 7.14 48.97 -9.79
C LEU A 134 6.37 50.23 -9.33
N ASP A 135 5.24 50.06 -8.62
CA ASP A 135 4.49 51.18 -8.04
C ASP A 135 5.30 51.91 -6.96
N LEU A 136 6.08 51.18 -6.15
CA LEU A 136 7.00 51.75 -5.18
C LEU A 136 8.11 52.56 -5.86
N LEU A 137 8.69 52.05 -6.95
CA LEU A 137 9.69 52.78 -7.74
C LEU A 137 9.10 54.06 -8.35
N LYS A 138 7.86 54.01 -8.83
CA LYS A 138 7.16 55.18 -9.39
C LYS A 138 6.95 56.26 -8.33
N LYS A 139 6.41 55.89 -7.16
CA LYS A 139 6.22 56.80 -6.01
C LYS A 139 7.55 57.39 -5.51
N LEU A 140 8.62 56.58 -5.50
CA LEU A 140 9.95 57.04 -5.10
C LEU A 140 10.48 58.12 -6.07
N GLY A 141 10.26 57.95 -7.37
CA GLY A 141 10.65 58.94 -8.39
C GLY A 141 9.86 60.25 -8.29
N ASP A 142 8.57 60.19 -7.96
CA ASP A 142 7.72 61.37 -7.77
C ASP A 142 8.17 62.18 -6.54
N LEU A 143 8.57 61.52 -5.45
CA LEU A 143 9.13 62.18 -4.25
C LEU A 143 10.45 62.90 -4.53
N GLN A 144 11.31 62.31 -5.38
CA GLN A 144 12.55 62.95 -5.81
C GLN A 144 12.29 64.19 -6.67
N LYS A 145 11.34 64.10 -7.62
CA LYS A 145 10.95 65.22 -8.48
C LYS A 145 10.32 66.37 -7.70
N ALA A 146 9.58 66.06 -6.63
CA ALA A 146 9.03 67.05 -5.71
C ALA A 146 10.08 67.67 -4.76
N GLY A 147 11.34 67.22 -4.79
CA GLY A 147 12.42 67.74 -3.96
C GLY A 147 12.37 67.32 -2.49
N ILE A 148 11.51 66.36 -2.13
CA ILE A 148 11.30 65.90 -0.75
C ILE A 148 12.45 65.01 -0.26
N ILE A 149 13.13 64.32 -1.18
CA ILE A 149 14.27 63.46 -0.89
C ILE A 149 15.51 63.87 -1.71
N THR A 150 16.69 63.65 -1.14
CA THR A 150 17.94 63.95 -1.84
C THR A 150 18.30 62.87 -2.86
N LYS A 151 19.12 63.21 -3.87
CA LYS A 151 19.54 62.27 -4.92
C LYS A 151 20.27 61.03 -4.37
N LYS A 152 21.03 61.19 -3.29
CA LYS A 152 21.76 60.08 -2.65
C LYS A 152 20.80 59.08 -1.99
N GLU A 153 19.81 59.58 -1.24
CA GLU A 153 18.79 58.75 -0.59
C GLU A 153 17.90 58.04 -1.61
N PHE A 154 17.62 58.68 -2.75
CA PHE A 154 16.88 58.07 -3.85
C PHE A 154 17.62 56.85 -4.43
N GLU A 155 18.91 56.99 -4.77
CA GLU A 155 19.69 55.91 -5.38
C GLU A 155 19.87 54.72 -4.43
N GLU A 156 20.11 54.96 -3.13
CA GLU A 156 20.18 53.89 -2.13
C GLU A 156 18.87 53.10 -1.99
N LYS A 157 17.74 53.82 -1.91
CA LYS A 157 16.42 53.18 -1.80
C LYS A 157 16.01 52.46 -3.08
N LYS A 158 16.34 53.02 -4.25
CA LYS A 158 16.12 52.39 -5.55
C LYS A 158 16.91 51.08 -5.68
N LYS A 159 18.20 51.09 -5.31
CA LYS A 159 19.06 49.88 -5.33
C LYS A 159 18.51 48.78 -4.42
N LYS A 160 18.01 49.15 -3.23
CA LYS A 160 17.40 48.23 -2.26
C LYS A 160 16.07 47.61 -2.75
N ILE A 161 15.28 48.35 -3.53
CA ILE A 161 14.05 47.82 -4.14
C ILE A 161 14.40 46.90 -5.31
N LEU A 162 15.33 47.31 -6.18
CA LEU A 162 15.80 46.50 -7.30
C LEU A 162 16.47 45.20 -6.86
N SER A 163 17.08 45.14 -5.67
CA SER A 163 17.63 43.90 -5.12
C SER A 163 16.58 42.90 -4.60
N LYS A 164 15.31 43.31 -4.46
CA LYS A 164 14.21 42.44 -4.00
C LYS A 164 13.36 41.88 -5.15
N ILE A 165 13.46 42.48 -6.33
CA ILE A 165 12.81 42.06 -7.58
C ILE A 165 13.63 40.95 -8.22
#